data_AF-A0A3D2KER1-F1
#
_entry.id   AF-A0A3D2KER1-F1
#
_cell.length_a   1.000
_cell.length_b   1.000
_cell.length_c   1.000
_cell.angle_alpha   90.00
_cell.angle_beta   90.00
_cell.angle_gamma   90.00
#
_symmetry.space_group_name_H-M   'P 1'
#
loop_
_entity.id
_entity.type
_entity.pdbx_description
1 polymer ?
#
loop_
_entity_poly.entity_id
_entity_poly.type
_entity_poly.pdbx_seq_one_letter_code
_entity_poly.pdbx_strand_id
1 'polypeptide(L)'
;LRLRPQLESRNGINKEELTYLVNSVIVILNEEVQLGNITELQQKDILELFTRASKKIFTHYPEYQREVSSMTELKIKTLSMQLAEKDEQLAEQKEQLATYRAELADRDAALADQAAAIADKDAELADKDVIIAALKKQLALQ
;
A
#
# COMPACT_ATOMS: atom_id res chain seq x y z
N LEU A 1 -28.21 -6.03 9.50
CA LEU A 1 -29.45 -5.50 8.87
C LEU A 1 -30.06 -6.58 7.97
N ARG A 2 -31.39 -6.75 7.97
CA ARG A 2 -32.07 -7.75 7.12
C ARG A 2 -32.26 -7.17 5.71
N LEU A 3 -31.35 -7.50 4.79
CA LEU A 3 -31.56 -7.31 3.36
C LEU A 3 -32.31 -8.55 2.81
N ARG A 4 -33.64 -8.56 2.95
CA ARG A 4 -34.49 -9.50 2.20
C ARG A 4 -35.26 -8.70 1.15
N PRO A 5 -34.97 -8.85 -0.15
CA PRO A 5 -35.78 -8.21 -1.18
C PRO A 5 -37.08 -8.99 -1.35
N GLN A 6 -38.21 -8.32 -1.12
CA GLN A 6 -39.49 -8.76 -1.67
C GLN A 6 -39.57 -8.19 -3.09
N LEU A 7 -39.31 -9.03 -4.08
CA LEU A 7 -39.62 -8.74 -5.47
C LEU A 7 -41.15 -8.87 -5.60
N GLU A 8 -41.88 -7.76 -5.51
CA GLU A 8 -43.35 -7.80 -5.55
C GLU A 8 -43.92 -7.87 -6.98
N SER A 9 -43.08 -7.76 -8.01
CA SER A 9 -43.52 -7.76 -9.40
C SER A 9 -43.66 -9.16 -10.00
N ARG A 10 -44.90 -9.58 -10.27
CA ARG A 10 -45.22 -10.73 -11.16
C ARG A 10 -44.96 -10.43 -12.66
N ASN A 11 -44.52 -9.22 -13.03
CA ASN A 11 -44.47 -8.73 -14.42
C ASN A 11 -43.12 -8.10 -14.88
N GLY A 12 -42.02 -8.35 -14.16
CA GLY A 12 -40.68 -7.84 -14.52
C GLY A 12 -40.25 -6.64 -13.67
N ILE A 13 -38.93 -6.44 -13.55
CA ILE A 13 -38.34 -5.36 -12.74
C ILE A 13 -38.70 -3.99 -13.33
N ASN A 14 -39.26 -3.10 -12.50
CA ASN A 14 -39.42 -1.69 -12.86
C ASN A 14 -38.14 -0.88 -12.55
N LYS A 15 -38.13 0.41 -12.91
CA LYS A 15 -36.95 1.25 -12.74
C LYS A 15 -36.56 1.41 -11.27
N GLU A 16 -37.53 1.63 -10.39
CA GLU A 16 -37.32 1.83 -8.95
C GLU A 16 -36.74 0.58 -8.28
N GLU A 17 -37.25 -0.60 -8.64
CA GLU A 17 -36.73 -1.90 -8.21
C GLU A 17 -35.29 -2.11 -8.68
N LEU A 18 -34.97 -1.71 -9.92
CA LEU A 18 -33.61 -1.76 -10.44
C LEU A 18 -32.67 -0.82 -9.67
N THR A 19 -33.08 0.43 -9.44
CA THR A 19 -32.32 1.39 -8.63
C THR A 19 -32.04 0.83 -7.23
N TYR A 20 -33.06 0.23 -6.59
CA TYR A 20 -32.90 -0.41 -5.29
C TYR A 20 -31.92 -1.59 -5.32
N LEU A 21 -32.00 -2.44 -6.35
CA LEU A 21 -31.10 -3.56 -6.53
C LEU A 21 -29.65 -3.10 -6.69
N VAL A 22 -29.40 -2.13 -7.57
CA VAL A 22 -28.04 -1.60 -7.82
C VAL A 22 -27.46 -0.96 -6.57
N ASN A 23 -28.26 -0.18 -5.83
CA ASN A 23 -27.85 0.38 -4.54
C ASN A 23 -27.50 -0.73 -3.54
N SER A 24 -28.31 -1.78 -3.47
CA SER A 24 -28.05 -2.91 -2.56
C SER A 24 -26.73 -3.60 -2.90
N VAL A 25 -26.42 -3.81 -4.18
CA VAL A 25 -25.13 -4.35 -4.63
C VAL A 25 -23.98 -3.45 -4.19
N ILE A 26 -24.08 -2.14 -4.39
CA ILE A 26 -23.04 -1.19 -3.99
C ILE A 26 -22.83 -1.20 -2.46
N VAL A 27 -23.91 -1.24 -1.67
CA VAL A 27 -23.85 -1.30 -0.21
C VAL A 27 -23.17 -2.59 0.26
N ILE A 28 -23.59 -3.75 -0.27
CA ILE A 28 -22.97 -5.04 0.05
C ILE A 28 -21.48 -5.00 -0.25
N LEU A 29 -21.07 -4.53 -1.43
CA LEU A 29 -19.65 -4.46 -1.76
C LEU A 29 -18.87 -3.52 -0.85
N ASN A 30 -19.46 -2.42 -0.38
CA ASN A 30 -18.82 -1.56 0.62
C ASN A 30 -18.64 -2.32 1.95
N GLU A 31 -19.65 -3.07 2.39
CA GLU A 31 -19.58 -3.88 3.63
C GLU A 31 -18.50 -4.97 3.51
N GLU A 32 -18.41 -5.66 2.38
CA GLU A 32 -17.38 -6.68 2.14
C GLU A 32 -15.95 -6.09 2.19
N VAL A 33 -15.76 -4.87 1.71
CA VAL A 33 -14.48 -4.14 1.86
C VAL A 33 -14.19 -3.83 3.33
N GLN A 34 -15.19 -3.35 4.08
CA GLN A 34 -15.03 -3.02 5.51
C GLN A 34 -14.75 -4.26 6.37
N LEU A 35 -15.33 -5.40 6.01
CA LEU A 35 -15.06 -6.69 6.65
C LEU A 35 -13.69 -7.28 6.27
N GLY A 36 -13.01 -6.70 5.29
CA GLY A 36 -11.73 -7.19 4.77
C GLY A 36 -11.86 -8.46 3.91
N ASN A 37 -13.08 -8.80 3.49
CA ASN A 37 -13.33 -9.97 2.64
C ASN A 37 -12.89 -9.73 1.20
N ILE A 38 -12.93 -8.48 0.74
CA ILE A 38 -12.42 -8.03 -0.55
C ILE A 38 -11.63 -6.73 -0.44
N THR A 39 -10.74 -6.48 -1.40
CA THR A 39 -10.00 -5.21 -1.50
C THR A 39 -10.81 -4.14 -2.25
N GLU A 40 -10.42 -2.87 -2.11
CA GLU A 40 -10.99 -1.76 -2.91
C GLU A 40 -10.83 -1.99 -4.43
N LEU A 41 -9.73 -2.62 -4.85
CA LEU A 41 -9.50 -3.01 -6.25
C LEU A 41 -10.50 -4.08 -6.69
N GLN A 42 -10.71 -5.12 -5.87
CA GLN A 42 -11.70 -6.15 -6.15
C GLN A 42 -13.13 -5.58 -6.19
N GLN A 43 -13.47 -4.65 -5.30
CA GLN A 43 -14.73 -3.93 -5.36
C GLN A 43 -14.91 -3.21 -6.71
N LYS A 44 -13.87 -2.49 -7.15
CA LYS A 44 -13.88 -1.80 -8.45
C LYS A 44 -14.10 -2.79 -9.60
N ASP A 45 -13.33 -3.88 -9.64
CA ASP A 45 -13.42 -4.89 -10.70
C ASP A 45 -14.81 -5.53 -10.77
N ILE A 46 -15.41 -5.82 -9.60
CA ILE A 46 -16.77 -6.36 -9.52
C ILE A 46 -17.79 -5.35 -10.05
N LEU A 47 -17.68 -4.07 -9.68
CA LEU A 47 -18.58 -3.02 -10.18
C LEU A 47 -18.44 -2.82 -11.70
N GLU A 48 -17.21 -2.88 -12.24
CA GLU A 48 -16.97 -2.82 -13.68
C GLU A 48 -17.61 -4.00 -14.41
N LEU A 49 -17.45 -5.21 -13.88
CA LEU A 49 -18.07 -6.41 -14.42
C LEU A 49 -19.59 -6.31 -14.36
N PHE A 50 -20.15 -5.89 -13.22
CA PHE A 50 -21.59 -5.68 -13.04
C PHE A 50 -22.16 -4.66 -14.05
N THR A 51 -21.44 -3.55 -14.25
CA THR A 51 -21.81 -2.52 -15.24
C THR A 51 -21.79 -3.07 -16.66
N ARG A 52 -20.76 -3.84 -17.01
CA ARG A 52 -20.62 -4.46 -18.34
C ARG A 52 -21.67 -5.54 -18.57
N ALA A 53 -21.97 -6.35 -17.57
CA ALA A 53 -23.00 -7.38 -17.61
C ALA A 53 -24.38 -6.73 -17.81
N SER A 54 -24.66 -5.65 -17.10
CA SER A 54 -25.92 -4.91 -17.21
C SER A 54 -26.14 -4.35 -18.62
N LYS A 55 -25.09 -3.87 -19.30
CA LYS A 55 -25.17 -3.45 -20.71
C LYS A 55 -25.60 -4.60 -21.64
N LYS A 56 -25.18 -5.84 -21.36
CA LYS A 56 -25.58 -7.03 -22.13
C LYS A 56 -26.99 -7.52 -21.78
N ILE A 57 -27.35 -7.50 -20.49
CA ILE A 57 -28.66 -7.96 -20.01
C ILE A 57 -29.76 -7.03 -20.53
N PHE A 58 -29.55 -5.71 -20.40
CA PHE A 58 -30.53 -4.70 -20.78
C PHE A 58 -30.34 -4.22 -22.22
N THR A 59 -29.90 -5.07 -23.15
CA THR A 59 -29.56 -4.67 -24.53
C THR A 59 -30.67 -3.89 -25.24
N HIS A 60 -31.94 -4.24 -24.98
CA HIS A 60 -33.11 -3.57 -25.56
C HIS A 60 -33.78 -2.53 -24.63
N TYR A 61 -33.20 -2.24 -23.46
CA TYR A 61 -33.73 -1.33 -22.44
C TYR A 61 -32.68 -0.26 -22.09
N PRO A 62 -32.46 0.73 -22.96
CA PRO A 62 -31.41 1.74 -22.79
C PRO A 62 -31.57 2.58 -21.52
N GLU A 63 -32.79 2.76 -21.03
CA GLU A 63 -33.11 3.42 -19.75
C GLU A 63 -32.53 2.65 -18.55
N TYR A 64 -32.60 1.33 -18.55
CA TYR A 64 -32.01 0.49 -17.50
C TYR A 64 -30.50 0.45 -17.59
N GLN A 65 -29.93 0.45 -18.81
CA GLN A 65 -28.48 0.58 -18.98
C GLN A 65 -27.98 1.90 -18.38
N ARG A 66 -28.64 3.02 -18.68
CA ARG A 66 -28.29 4.33 -18.14
C ARG A 66 -28.43 4.39 -16.63
N GLU A 67 -29.49 3.80 -16.08
CA GLU A 67 -29.70 3.76 -14.63
C GLU A 67 -28.52 3.06 -13.94
N VAL A 68 -28.19 1.83 -14.35
CA VAL A 68 -27.05 1.09 -13.78
C VAL A 68 -25.75 1.87 -13.98
N SER A 69 -25.45 2.31 -15.20
CA SER A 69 -24.22 3.06 -15.52
C SER A 69 -24.09 4.32 -14.65
N SER A 70 -25.15 5.10 -14.49
CA SER A 70 -25.08 6.35 -13.72
C SER A 70 -24.72 6.12 -12.25
N MET A 71 -25.22 5.02 -11.66
CA MET A 71 -24.95 4.66 -10.28
C MET A 71 -23.56 4.05 -10.08
N THR A 72 -23.10 3.23 -11.03
CA THR A 72 -21.84 2.49 -10.90
C THR A 72 -20.63 3.28 -11.40
N GLU A 73 -20.75 4.05 -12.48
CA GLU A 73 -19.62 4.78 -13.08
C GLU A 73 -19.06 5.84 -12.12
N LEU A 74 -19.93 6.56 -11.40
CA LEU A 74 -19.48 7.52 -10.40
C LEU A 74 -18.66 6.83 -9.30
N LYS A 75 -19.15 5.70 -8.78
CA LYS A 75 -18.46 4.92 -7.76
C LYS A 75 -17.12 4.36 -8.27
N ILE A 76 -17.09 3.80 -9.48
CA ILE A 76 -15.87 3.29 -10.12
C ILE A 76 -14.83 4.42 -10.30
N LYS A 77 -15.27 5.62 -10.71
CA LYS A 77 -14.40 6.78 -10.87
C LYS A 77 -13.81 7.21 -9.53
N THR A 78 -14.61 7.31 -8.48
CA THR A 78 -14.13 7.63 -7.13
C THR A 78 -13.11 6.60 -6.65
N LEU A 79 -13.41 5.30 -6.79
CA LEU A 79 -12.47 4.24 -6.41
C LEU A 79 -11.16 4.33 -7.20
N SER A 80 -11.23 4.62 -8.50
CA SER A 80 -10.04 4.75 -9.35
C SER A 80 -9.15 5.92 -8.92
N MET A 81 -9.73 7.05 -8.53
CA MET A 81 -8.97 8.18 -8.00
C MET A 81 -8.31 7.85 -6.66
N GLN A 82 -9.03 7.20 -5.75
CA GLN A 82 -8.50 6.79 -4.45
C GLN A 82 -7.37 5.78 -4.58
N LEU A 83 -7.49 4.81 -5.49
CA LEU A 83 -6.44 3.84 -5.76
C LEU A 83 -5.19 4.52 -6.35
N ALA A 84 -5.36 5.44 -7.30
CA ALA A 84 -4.25 6.19 -7.88
C ALA A 84 -3.52 7.05 -6.84
N GLU A 85 -4.25 7.71 -5.93
CA GLU A 85 -3.67 8.48 -4.83
C GLU A 85 -2.87 7.59 -3.86
N LYS A 86 -3.40 6.40 -3.53
CA LYS A 86 -2.67 5.42 -2.71
C LYS A 86 -1.40 4.92 -3.41
N ASP A 87 -1.46 4.69 -4.73
CA ASP A 87 -0.30 4.26 -5.51
C ASP A 87 0.79 5.34 -5.54
N GLU A 88 0.41 6.62 -5.66
CA GLU A 88 1.33 7.76 -5.60
C GLU A 88 1.99 7.88 -4.21
N GLN A 89 1.20 7.80 -3.13
CA GLN A 89 1.72 7.80 -1.76
C GLN A 89 2.68 6.63 -1.51
N LEU A 90 2.36 5.45 -2.03
CA LEU A 90 3.23 4.27 -1.93
C LEU A 90 4.55 4.46 -2.69
N ALA A 91 4.51 5.14 -3.84
CA ALA A 91 5.72 5.46 -4.60
C ALA A 91 6.62 6.45 -3.83
N GLU A 92 6.03 7.50 -3.26
CA GLU A 92 6.76 8.48 -2.44
C GLU A 92 7.41 7.82 -1.22
N GLN A 93 6.68 6.96 -0.50
CA GLN A 93 7.22 6.22 0.64
C GLN A 93 8.37 5.30 0.25
N LYS A 94 8.31 4.66 -0.92
CA LYS A 94 9.40 3.83 -1.43
C LYS A 94 10.65 4.65 -1.72
N GLU A 95 10.49 5.84 -2.30
CA GLU A 95 11.60 6.77 -2.55
C GLU A 95 12.24 7.24 -1.24
N GLN A 96 11.44 7.68 -0.28
CA GLN A 96 11.93 8.06 1.06
C GLN A 96 12.69 6.91 1.73
N LEU A 97 12.16 5.69 1.67
CA LEU A 97 12.82 4.51 2.23
C LEU A 97 14.15 4.20 1.52
N ALA A 98 14.25 4.44 0.21
CA ALA A 98 15.50 4.29 -0.52
C ALA A 98 16.54 5.31 -0.05
N THR A 99 16.14 6.58 0.14
CA THR A 99 17.01 7.62 0.69
C THR A 99 17.52 7.27 2.09
N TYR A 100 16.62 6.86 3.00
CA TYR A 100 17.02 6.44 4.35
C TYR A 100 18.00 5.26 4.34
N ARG A 101 17.81 4.30 3.42
CA ARG A 101 18.74 3.17 3.28
C ARG A 101 20.13 3.62 2.80
N ALA A 102 20.20 4.56 1.87
CA ALA A 102 21.46 5.12 1.40
C ALA A 102 22.20 5.84 2.54
N GLU A 103 21.50 6.71 3.28
CA GLU A 103 22.11 7.40 4.43
C GLU A 103 22.59 6.44 5.52
N LEU A 104 21.87 5.34 5.74
CA LEU A 104 22.26 4.34 6.73
C LEU A 104 23.52 3.59 6.28
N ALA A 105 23.63 3.26 4.99
CA ALA A 105 24.85 2.69 4.43
C ALA A 105 26.06 3.64 4.55
N ASP A 106 25.87 4.94 4.31
CA ASP A 106 26.93 5.94 4.49
C ASP A 106 27.39 6.04 5.95
N ARG A 107 26.44 5.98 6.91
CA ARG A 107 26.75 5.96 8.34
C ARG A 107 27.52 4.70 8.73
N ASP A 108 27.12 3.54 8.22
CA ASP A 108 27.82 2.27 8.48
C ASP A 108 29.25 2.31 7.94
N ALA A 109 29.47 2.88 6.75
CA ALA A 109 30.81 3.08 6.19
C ALA A 109 31.66 4.00 7.08
N ALA A 110 31.11 5.13 7.52
CA ALA A 110 31.82 6.05 8.40
C ALA A 110 32.17 5.42 9.76
N LEU A 111 31.31 4.56 10.31
CA LEU A 111 31.58 3.81 11.53
C LEU A 111 32.71 2.78 11.31
N ALA A 112 32.74 2.12 10.16
CA ALA A 112 33.82 1.19 9.81
C ALA A 112 35.17 1.92 9.71
N ASP A 113 35.21 3.09 9.08
CA ASP A 113 36.42 3.93 9.00
C ASP A 113 36.91 4.37 10.38
N GLN A 114 35.99 4.76 11.26
CA GLN A 114 36.34 5.10 12.65
C GLN A 114 36.90 3.90 13.42
N ALA A 115 36.31 2.72 13.24
CA ALA A 115 36.79 1.49 13.87
C ALA A 115 38.21 1.14 13.41
N ALA A 116 38.50 1.29 12.11
CA ALA A 116 39.85 1.10 11.57
C ALA A 116 40.86 2.10 12.17
N ALA A 117 40.50 3.39 12.24
CA ALA A 117 41.36 4.41 12.83
C ALA A 117 41.63 4.20 14.33
N ILE A 118 40.67 3.63 15.07
CA ILE A 118 40.88 3.23 16.47
C ILE A 118 41.87 2.06 16.55
N ALA A 119 41.70 1.04 15.70
CA ALA A 119 42.61 -0.11 15.66
C ALA A 119 44.06 0.31 15.35
N ASP A 120 44.26 1.24 14.42
CA ASP A 120 45.58 1.79 14.09
C ASP A 120 46.22 2.49 15.31
N LYS A 121 45.44 3.30 16.04
CA LYS A 121 45.93 3.97 17.26
C LYS A 121 46.26 2.99 18.37
N ASP A 122 45.46 1.95 18.54
CA ASP A 122 45.73 0.90 19.53
C ASP A 122 47.05 0.16 19.22
N ALA A 123 47.33 -0.08 17.93
CA ALA A 123 48.61 -0.64 17.49
C ALA A 123 49.79 0.30 17.78
N GLU A 124 49.67 1.60 17.48
CA GLU A 124 50.70 2.58 17.80
C GLU A 124 50.98 2.70 19.32
N LEU A 125 49.93 2.60 20.14
CA LEU A 125 50.08 2.60 21.60
C LEU A 125 50.82 1.35 22.09
N ALA A 126 50.48 0.17 21.56
CA ALA A 126 51.19 -1.06 21.88
C ALA A 126 52.68 -1.00 21.55
N ASP A 127 53.04 -0.43 20.38
CA ASP A 127 54.44 -0.23 19.99
C ASP A 127 55.18 0.71 20.95
N LYS A 128 54.53 1.80 21.38
CA LYS A 128 55.09 2.73 22.37
C LYS A 128 55.32 2.06 23.72
N ASP A 129 54.38 1.22 24.17
CA ASP A 129 54.52 0.46 25.41
C ASP A 129 55.72 -0.49 25.39
N VAL A 130 55.97 -1.15 24.24
CA VAL A 130 57.16 -1.99 24.03
C VAL A 130 58.44 -1.18 24.14
N ILE A 131 58.50 0.00 23.51
CA ILE A 131 59.67 0.90 23.57
C ILE A 131 59.90 1.37 25.00
N ILE A 132 58.85 1.79 25.71
CA ILE A 132 58.94 2.24 27.11
C ILE A 132 59.46 1.10 28.01
N ALA A 133 58.98 -0.14 27.82
CA ALA A 133 59.45 -1.29 28.56
C ALA A 133 60.95 -1.57 28.31
N ALA A 134 61.40 -1.47 27.06
CA ALA A 134 62.80 -1.63 26.70
C ALA A 134 63.70 -0.57 27.37
N LEU A 135 63.30 0.71 27.31
CA LEU A 135 64.03 1.81 27.94
C LEU A 135 64.11 1.66 29.47
N LYS A 136 62.99 1.27 30.12
CA LYS A 136 62.97 1.00 31.57
C LYS A 136 63.97 -0.10 31.95
N LYS A 137 64.06 -1.17 31.15
CA LYS A 137 65.01 -2.26 31.36
C LYS A 137 66.46 -1.80 31.24
N GLN A 138 66.76 -0.96 30.24
CA GLN A 138 68.10 -0.41 30.06
C GLN A 138 68.52 0.50 31.23
N LEU A 139 67.61 1.34 31.71
CA LEU A 139 67.88 2.24 32.84
C LEU A 139 68.14 1.49 34.15
N ALA A 140 67.48 0.33 34.35
CA ALA A 140 67.70 -0.52 35.51
C ALA A 140 69.05 -1.28 35.52
N LEU A 141 69.79 -1.25 34.41
CA LEU A 141 71.10 -1.89 34.25
C LEU A 141 72.28 -0.91 34.36
N GLN A 142 72.01 0.40 34.53
CA GLN A 142 73.00 1.46 34.77
C GLN A 142 73.11 1.78 36.26
#